data_AF-A0A098M3K8-F1
#
_entry.id   AF-A0A098M3K8-F1
#
_cell.length_a   1.000
_cell.length_b   1.000
_cell.length_c   1.000
_cell.angle_alpha   90.00
_cell.angle_beta   90.00
_cell.angle_gamma   90.00
#
_symmetry.space_group_name_H-M   'P 1'
#
loop_
_entity.id
_entity.type
_entity.pdbx_description
1 polymer ?
#
loop_
_entity_poly.entity_id
_entity_poly.type
_entity_poly.pdbx_seq_one_letter_code
_entity_poly.pdbx_strand_id
1 'polypeptide(L)'
;MAATKTLIYQILKIIEVGKEPVLGDFEGTTLDGFHSALQQIVENKLAHNISFSRGKGKKNQALIAQTSEAKLTSQGINYIHMQESRSS
;
A
#
# COMPACT_ATOMS: atom_id res chain seq x y z
N MET A 1 -13.15 -21.26 3.14
CA MET A 1 -13.06 -19.82 3.39
C MET A 1 -12.13 -19.23 2.33
N ALA A 2 -12.58 -18.30 1.50
CA ALA A 2 -11.66 -17.60 0.61
C ALA A 2 -10.63 -16.88 1.49
N ALA A 3 -9.33 -17.11 1.25
CA ALA A 3 -8.28 -16.40 1.96
C ALA A 3 -8.41 -14.92 1.59
N THR A 4 -9.00 -14.11 2.48
CA THR A 4 -9.11 -12.67 2.28
C THR A 4 -7.70 -12.11 2.17
N LYS A 5 -7.32 -11.68 0.97
CA LYS A 5 -6.00 -11.11 0.71
C LYS A 5 -5.83 -9.85 1.55
N THR A 6 -4.66 -9.69 2.18
CA THR A 6 -4.38 -8.54 3.06
C THR A 6 -4.40 -7.23 2.27
N LEU A 7 -4.69 -6.11 2.95
CA LEU A 7 -4.64 -4.78 2.35
C LEU A 7 -3.25 -4.45 1.75
N ILE A 8 -2.18 -4.86 2.45
CA ILE A 8 -0.80 -4.72 1.97
C ILE A 8 -0.64 -5.44 0.62
N TYR A 9 -1.12 -6.68 0.49
CA TYR A 9 -1.07 -7.40 -0.78
C TYR A 9 -1.82 -6.64 -1.89
N GLN A 10 -3.03 -6.16 -1.60
CA GLN A 10 -3.85 -5.45 -2.59
C GLN A 10 -3.13 -4.18 -3.09
N ILE A 11 -2.54 -3.39 -2.18
CA ILE A 11 -1.74 -2.21 -2.51
C ILE A 11 -0.53 -2.59 -3.38
N LEU A 12 0.21 -3.63 -3.00
CA LEU A 12 1.39 -4.07 -3.75
C LEU A 12 1.03 -4.54 -5.17
N LYS A 13 -0.13 -5.19 -5.37
CA LYS A 13 -0.61 -5.57 -6.72
C LYS A 13 -0.94 -4.35 -7.60
N ILE A 14 -1.46 -3.26 -7.03
CA ILE A 14 -1.70 -2.03 -7.80
C ILE A 14 -0.36 -1.42 -8.25
N ILE A 15 0.63 -1.39 -7.35
CA ILE A 15 1.98 -0.93 -7.67
C ILE A 15 2.64 -1.83 -8.72
N GLU A 16 2.44 -3.16 -8.64
CA GLU A 16 2.96 -4.14 -9.61
C GLU A 16 2.52 -3.83 -11.04
N VAL A 17 1.26 -3.44 -11.23
CA VAL A 17 0.72 -3.08 -12.56
C VAL A 17 1.06 -1.65 -12.99
N GLY A 18 1.92 -0.96 -12.23
CA GLY A 18 2.39 0.41 -12.53
C GLY A 18 1.34 1.49 -12.27
N LYS A 19 0.34 1.22 -11.43
CA LYS A 19 -0.69 2.18 -11.06
C LYS A 19 -0.42 2.77 -9.68
N GLU A 20 -0.95 3.97 -9.45
CA GLU A 20 -0.93 4.61 -8.14
C GLU A 20 -2.05 4.03 -7.26
N PRO A 21 -1.74 3.43 -6.09
CA PRO A 21 -2.77 3.01 -5.15
C PRO A 21 -3.40 4.23 -4.49
N VAL A 22 -4.72 4.36 -4.61
CA VAL A 22 -5.50 5.40 -3.94
C VAL A 22 -6.53 4.78 -3.00
N LEU A 23 -6.88 5.48 -1.91
CA LEU A 23 -7.82 4.95 -0.89
C LEU A 23 -9.13 4.42 -1.51
N GLY A 24 -9.64 5.08 -2.55
CA GLY A 24 -10.87 4.70 -3.25
C GLY A 24 -10.84 3.33 -3.92
N ASP A 25 -9.65 2.75 -4.14
CA ASP A 25 -9.49 1.41 -4.71
C ASP A 25 -9.80 0.30 -3.69
N PHE A 26 -9.91 0.64 -2.39
CA PHE A 26 -10.01 -0.32 -1.29
C PHE A 26 -11.33 -0.14 -0.53
N GLU A 27 -12.39 -0.77 -1.02
CA GLU A 27 -13.71 -0.73 -0.37
C GLU A 27 -13.65 -1.20 1.10
N GLY A 28 -14.30 -0.45 1.99
CA GLY A 28 -14.31 -0.75 3.43
C GLY A 28 -13.03 -0.40 4.19
N THR A 29 -12.02 0.19 3.53
CA THR A 29 -10.77 0.62 4.17
C THR A 29 -10.88 2.06 4.67
N THR A 30 -10.46 2.30 5.93
CA THR A 30 -10.38 3.65 6.48
C THR A 30 -9.09 4.35 6.04
N LEU A 31 -9.07 5.68 6.04
CA LEU A 31 -7.87 6.46 5.73
C LEU A 31 -6.66 6.04 6.60
N ASP A 32 -6.90 5.83 7.89
CA ASP A 32 -5.85 5.38 8.82
C ASP A 32 -5.36 3.97 8.49
N GLY A 33 -6.27 3.05 8.15
CA GLY A 33 -5.91 1.70 7.74
C GLY A 33 -5.05 1.67 6.47
N PHE A 34 -5.40 2.50 5.48
CA PHE A 34 -4.62 2.66 4.27
C PHE A 34 -3.22 3.23 4.55
N HIS A 35 -3.12 4.28 5.37
CA HIS A 35 -1.82 4.83 5.76
C HIS A 35 -0.98 3.86 6.55
N SER A 36 -1.56 3.13 7.52
CA SER A 36 -0.85 2.11 8.27
C SER A 36 -0.33 0.99 7.37
N ALA A 37 -1.09 0.59 6.34
CA ALA A 37 -0.63 -0.41 5.38
C ALA A 37 0.53 0.12 4.51
N LEU A 38 0.46 1.37 4.05
CA LEU A 38 1.56 2.00 3.32
C LEU A 38 2.81 2.16 4.19
N GLN A 39 2.66 2.53 5.46
CA GLN A 39 3.77 2.60 6.41
C GLN A 39 4.43 1.23 6.57
N GLN A 40 3.64 0.18 6.77
CA GLN A 40 4.18 -1.18 6.84
C GLN A 40 4.89 -1.60 5.56
N ILE A 41 4.41 -1.22 4.38
CA ILE A 41 5.08 -1.48 3.10
C ILE A 41 6.48 -0.84 3.08
N VAL A 42 6.61 0.40 3.55
CA VAL A 42 7.89 1.12 3.62
C VAL A 42 8.81 0.52 4.68
N GLU A 43 8.30 0.28 5.89
CA GLU A 43 9.06 -0.30 7.01
C GLU A 43 9.61 -1.70 6.67
N ASN A 44 8.80 -2.52 5.99
CA ASN A 44 9.19 -3.85 5.53
C ASN A 44 9.94 -3.82 4.18
N LYS A 45 10.25 -2.64 3.64
CA LYS A 45 11.00 -2.46 2.38
C LYS A 45 10.38 -3.22 1.21
N LEU A 46 9.05 -3.32 1.15
CA LEU A 46 8.32 -4.01 0.08
C LEU A 46 8.15 -3.14 -1.17
N ALA A 47 8.14 -1.82 -1.00
CA ALA A 47 8.17 -0.85 -2.11
C ALA A 47 9.03 0.37 -1.76
N HIS A 48 9.51 1.07 -2.79
CA HIS A 48 10.24 2.34 -2.71
C HIS A 48 9.41 3.47 -3.31
N ASN A 49 9.86 4.71 -3.10
CA ASN A 49 9.23 5.95 -3.58
C ASN A 49 7.81 6.19 -3.04
N ILE A 50 7.54 5.69 -1.83
CA ILE A 50 6.34 6.04 -1.07
C ILE A 50 6.78 7.09 -0.05
N SER A 51 6.16 8.26 -0.09
CA SER A 51 6.45 9.33 0.88
C SER A 51 5.19 9.80 1.58
N PHE A 52 5.36 10.30 2.81
CA PHE A 52 4.28 10.81 3.62
C PHE A 52 4.55 12.28 3.91
N SER A 53 3.62 13.13 3.53
CA SER A 53 3.66 14.56 3.85
C SER A 53 2.52 14.89 4.81
N ARG A 54 2.76 15.82 5.74
CA ARG A 54 1.69 16.39 6.58
C ARG A 54 1.26 17.71 5.95
N GLY A 55 -0.04 17.88 5.73
CA GLY A 55 -0.59 19.14 5.25
C GLY A 55 -0.21 20.32 6.17
N LYS A 56 0.30 21.41 5.60
CA LYS A 56 0.71 22.64 6.34
C LYS A 56 -0.45 23.58 6.71
N GLY A 57 -1.65 23.04 6.94
CA GLY A 57 -2.86 23.84 7.21
C GLY A 57 -3.43 23.62 8.61
N LYS A 58 -3.73 24.72 9.33
CA LYS A 58 -4.37 24.71 10.67
C LYS A 58 -5.68 23.89 10.76
N LYS A 59 -6.35 23.61 9.64
CA LYS A 59 -7.62 22.87 9.57
C LYS A 59 -7.54 21.49 8.88
N ASN A 60 -6.43 21.16 8.23
CA ASN A 60 -6.26 19.88 7.52
C ASN A 60 -4.83 19.35 7.76
N GLN A 61 -4.63 18.77 8.95
CA GLN A 61 -3.42 17.99 9.28
C GLN A 61 -3.51 16.56 8.72
N ALA A 62 -4.23 16.36 7.61
CA ALA A 62 -4.31 15.04 7.00
C ALA A 62 -2.89 14.61 6.59
N LEU A 63 -2.53 13.38 6.96
CA LEU A 63 -1.36 12.71 6.41
C LEU A 63 -1.70 12.43 4.94
N ILE A 64 -0.84 12.85 4.02
CA ILE A 64 -1.00 12.63 2.59
C ILE A 64 0.11 11.68 2.17
N ALA A 65 -0.27 10.47 1.78
CA ALA A 65 0.63 9.54 1.13
C ALA A 65 0.79 9.90 -0.35
N GLN A 66 2.02 9.93 -0.83
CA GLN A 66 2.35 10.07 -2.25
C GLN A 66 2.91 8.73 -2.73
N THR A 67 2.23 8.13 -3.70
CA THR A 67 2.51 6.77 -4.19
C THR A 67 2.65 6.70 -5.72
N SER A 68 2.52 7.82 -6.44
CA SER A 68 2.62 7.93 -7.90
C SER A 68 3.89 7.32 -8.52
N GLU A 69 5.04 7.42 -7.86
CA GLU A 69 6.31 6.86 -8.34
C GLU A 69 6.68 5.54 -7.64
N ALA A 70 5.73 4.93 -6.91
CA ALA A 70 5.99 3.75 -6.12
C ALA A 70 6.45 2.58 -7.01
N LYS A 71 7.49 1.87 -6.55
CA LYS A 71 8.03 0.69 -7.26
C LYS A 71 8.23 -0.43 -6.28
N LEU A 72 7.88 -1.64 -6.69
CA LEU A 72 8.14 -2.84 -5.89
C LEU A 72 9.64 -3.08 -5.74
N THR A 73 10.03 -3.57 -4.57
CA THR A 73 11.34 -4.18 -4.37
C THR A 73 11.27 -5.67 -4.70
N SER A 74 12.43 -6.33 -4.79
CA SER A 74 12.47 -7.80 -4.89
C SER A 74 11.76 -8.47 -3.71
N GLN A 75 11.78 -7.86 -2.51
CA GLN A 75 11.05 -8.36 -1.34
C GLN A 75 9.54 -8.20 -1.51
N GLY A 76 9.08 -7.08 -2.07
CA GLY A 76 7.67 -6.87 -2.40
C GLY A 76 7.14 -7.89 -3.40
N ILE A 77 7.90 -8.16 -4.47
CA ILE A 77 7.54 -9.19 -5.47
C ILE A 77 7.45 -10.56 -4.81
N ASN A 78 8.44 -10.93 -4.00
CA ASN A 78 8.42 -12.21 -3.27
C ASN A 78 7.22 -12.30 -2.31
N TYR A 79 6.86 -11.21 -1.64
CA TYR A 79 5.69 -11.17 -0.77
C TYR A 79 4.39 -11.45 -1.55
N ILE A 80 4.23 -10.86 -2.74
CA ILE A 80 3.08 -11.11 -3.63
C ILE A 80 3.00 -12.60 -3.96
N HIS A 81 4.10 -13.18 -4.47
CA HIS A 81 4.14 -14.60 -4.82
C HIS A 81 3.81 -15.50 -3.63
N MET A 82 4.36 -15.23 -2.44
CA MET A 82 4.06 -16.01 -1.24
C MET A 82 2.57 -15.94 -0.84
N GLN A 83 1.93 -14.78 -1.00
CA GLN A 83 0.50 -14.64 -0.73
C GLN A 83 -0.35 -15.37 -1.78
N GLU A 84 0.06 -15.34 -3.05
CA GLU A 84 -0.59 -16.09 -4.14
C GLU A 84 -0.53 -17.61 -3.89
N SER A 85 0.65 -18.16 -3.56
CA SER A 85 0.83 -19.58 -3.26
C SER A 85 0.13 -20.10 -2.00
N ARG A 86 -0.28 -19.20 -1.10
CA ARG A 86 -1.05 -19.58 0.11
C ARG A 86 -2.56 -19.66 -0.12
N SER A 87 -3.02 -19.12 -1.24
CA SER A 87 -4.44 -19.08 -1.59
C SER A 87 -4.84 -20.12 -2.64
N SER A 88 -3.87 -20.92 -3.09
CA SER A 88 -4.03 -22.10 -3.95
C SER A 88 -4.20 -23.37 -3.15
#